data_AF-A0A7H8RD37-F1
#
_entry.id   AF-A0A7H8RD37-F1
#
_cell.length_a   1.000
_cell.length_b   1.000
_cell.length_c   1.000
_cell.angle_alpha   90.00
_cell.angle_beta   90.00
_cell.angle_gamma   90.00
#
_symmetry.space_group_name_H-M   'P 1'
#
loop_
_entity.id
_entity.type
_entity.pdbx_description
1 polymer ?
#
loop_
_entity_poly.entity_id
_entity_poly.type
_entity_poly.pdbx_seq_one_letter_code
_entity_poly.pdbx_strand_id
1 'polypeptide(L)'
;MDPTTEFEIDTMILDYICSKAILETITKRAEELAGRPPIEETNILTLFDTWKTLSSTKHAERQISRDLQAKLQLITVAVLFVYRFRKSKWSAPRPQRDEQHGDTASVEVEDTDFQVLLNNVEIPLQERAADRYQMTSLLDILPDFKKLCAMLSNILSPETCMHLAARFMLQSVLEQHVVFGKVSTDLIEDSFSWQSADHPWSNVRSSYLAILQPPAEEESRLEAHIARVAQQFPAFEFEAMIIARLREILDELETPMLVKLETGQLGDWDPSSFRLSNIGPLTQLQRESSTSRQDSC
;
A
#
# COMPACT_ATOMS: atom_id res chain seq x y z
N MET A 1 24.24 -17.37 22.26
CA MET A 1 24.39 -16.39 21.18
C MET A 1 24.40 -15.02 21.82
N ASP A 2 25.26 -14.09 21.38
CA ASP A 2 25.16 -12.73 21.90
C ASP A 2 23.94 -12.00 21.28
N PRO A 3 23.36 -11.01 21.99
CA PRO A 3 22.14 -10.33 21.54
C PRO A 3 22.28 -9.59 20.21
N THR A 4 23.50 -9.22 19.81
CA THR A 4 23.73 -8.52 18.53
C THR A 4 23.64 -9.48 17.38
N THR A 5 24.37 -10.60 17.44
CA THR A 5 24.31 -11.64 16.41
C THR A 5 22.90 -12.23 16.28
N GLU A 6 22.17 -12.37 17.40
CA GLU A 6 20.79 -12.85 17.38
C GLU A 6 19.84 -11.90 16.61
N PHE A 7 19.91 -10.59 16.86
CA PHE A 7 19.13 -9.60 16.12
C PHE A 7 19.47 -9.54 14.64
N GLU A 8 20.76 -9.66 14.33
CA GLU A 8 21.27 -9.72 12.96
C GLU A 8 20.66 -10.89 12.19
N ILE A 9 20.66 -12.10 12.77
CA ILE A 9 20.03 -13.28 12.18
C ILE A 9 18.51 -13.10 12.06
N ASP A 10 17.83 -12.67 13.12
CA ASP A 10 16.38 -12.49 13.10
C ASP A 10 15.95 -11.46 12.03
N THR A 11 16.77 -10.42 11.83
CA THR A 11 16.55 -9.40 10.79
C THR A 11 16.76 -9.99 9.39
N MET A 12 17.79 -10.81 9.17
CA MET A 12 18.00 -11.52 7.89
C MET A 12 16.84 -12.45 7.55
N ILE A 13 16.34 -13.18 8.55
CA ILE A 13 15.22 -14.11 8.38
C ILE A 13 13.95 -13.32 8.04
N LEU A 14 13.66 -12.24 8.78
CA LEU A 14 12.50 -11.40 8.51
C LEU A 14 12.57 -10.77 7.11
N ASP A 15 13.73 -10.27 6.70
CA ASP A 15 13.94 -9.67 5.38
C ASP A 15 13.71 -10.68 4.23
N TYR A 16 14.24 -11.89 4.39
CA TYR A 16 14.04 -12.99 3.45
C TYR A 16 12.56 -13.38 3.32
N ILE A 17 11.90 -13.66 4.45
CA ILE A 17 10.50 -14.10 4.47
C ILE A 17 9.59 -12.99 3.94
N CYS A 18 9.85 -11.73 4.32
CA CYS A 18 9.11 -10.58 3.82
C CYS A 18 9.24 -10.47 2.30
N SER A 19 10.44 -10.54 1.75
CA SER A 19 10.66 -10.43 0.31
C SER A 19 10.02 -11.57 -0.48
N LYS A 20 10.11 -12.81 0.02
CA LYS A 20 9.42 -13.97 -0.58
C LYS A 20 7.90 -13.81 -0.54
N ALA A 21 7.35 -13.35 0.60
CA ALA A 21 5.92 -13.11 0.75
C ALA A 21 5.41 -12.04 -0.23
N ILE A 22 6.17 -10.94 -0.43
CA ILE A 22 5.83 -9.88 -1.40
C ILE A 22 5.80 -10.47 -2.80
N LEU A 23 6.90 -11.14 -3.19
CA LEU A 23 7.05 -11.70 -4.53
C LEU A 23 5.93 -12.69 -4.85
N GLU A 24 5.60 -13.59 -3.93
CA GLU A 24 4.54 -14.57 -4.12
C GLU A 24 3.16 -13.92 -4.21
N THR A 25 2.86 -12.96 -3.33
CA THR A 25 1.59 -12.23 -3.33
C THR A 25 1.35 -11.51 -4.66
N ILE A 26 2.38 -10.80 -5.14
CA ILE A 26 2.33 -10.06 -6.41
C ILE A 26 2.28 -11.01 -7.60
N THR A 27 3.08 -12.08 -7.58
CA THR A 27 3.13 -13.06 -8.69
C THR A 27 1.82 -13.81 -8.82
N LYS A 28 1.24 -14.29 -7.70
CA LYS A 28 -0.10 -14.91 -7.70
C LYS A 28 -1.11 -13.99 -8.38
N ARG A 29 -1.11 -12.71 -8.01
CA ARG A 29 -2.04 -11.74 -8.60
C ARG A 29 -1.76 -11.45 -10.08
N ALA A 30 -0.49 -11.32 -10.48
CA ALA A 30 -0.12 -11.08 -11.87
C ALA A 30 -0.52 -12.24 -12.78
N GLU A 31 -0.40 -13.48 -12.30
CA GLU A 31 -0.80 -14.68 -13.02
C GLU A 31 -2.33 -14.79 -13.15
N GLU A 32 -3.07 -14.45 -12.10
CA GLU A 32 -4.54 -14.34 -12.16
C GLU A 32 -5.00 -13.34 -13.21
N LEU A 33 -4.42 -12.12 -13.23
CA LEU A 33 -4.71 -11.06 -14.22
C LEU A 33 -4.29 -11.43 -15.66
N ALA A 34 -3.48 -12.48 -15.81
CA ALA A 34 -3.07 -13.03 -17.09
C ALA A 34 -3.92 -14.27 -17.48
N GLY A 35 -4.96 -14.60 -16.70
CA GLY A 35 -5.81 -15.77 -16.90
C GLY A 35 -5.10 -17.12 -16.71
N ARG A 36 -3.96 -17.14 -15.99
CA ARG A 36 -3.19 -18.37 -15.73
C ARG A 36 -3.76 -19.13 -14.53
N PRO A 37 -3.57 -20.46 -14.44
CA PRO A 37 -4.10 -21.24 -13.33
C PRO A 37 -3.48 -20.78 -12.00
N PRO A 38 -4.22 -20.93 -10.89
CA PRO A 38 -3.74 -20.55 -9.57
C PRO A 38 -2.45 -21.34 -9.23
N ILE A 39 -1.43 -20.61 -8.80
CA ILE A 39 -0.23 -21.20 -8.21
C ILE A 39 -0.63 -21.85 -6.88
N GLU A 40 -0.05 -23.02 -6.56
CA GLU A 40 -0.26 -23.66 -5.25
C GLU A 40 0.02 -22.66 -4.12
N GLU A 41 -0.93 -22.52 -3.20
CA GLU A 41 -0.78 -21.61 -2.07
C GLU A 41 0.32 -22.12 -1.16
N THR A 42 1.37 -21.32 -0.98
CA THR A 42 2.32 -21.57 0.10
C THR A 42 1.85 -20.85 1.37
N ASN A 43 2.30 -21.35 2.52
CA ASN A 43 2.02 -20.72 3.82
C ASN A 43 2.95 -19.53 4.12
N ILE A 44 3.56 -18.89 3.10
CA ILE A 44 4.59 -17.87 3.30
C ILE A 44 4.06 -16.63 4.03
N LEU A 45 2.81 -16.23 3.78
CA LEU A 45 2.19 -15.10 4.48
C LEU A 45 2.01 -15.39 5.96
N THR A 46 1.46 -16.57 6.30
CA THR A 46 1.33 -17.00 7.71
C THR A 46 2.68 -17.09 8.42
N LEU A 47 3.71 -17.54 7.70
CA LEU A 47 5.07 -17.55 8.21
C LEU A 47 5.58 -16.12 8.45
N PHE A 48 5.36 -15.21 7.50
CA PHE A 48 5.70 -13.80 7.63
C PHE A 48 5.05 -13.18 8.86
N ASP A 49 3.77 -13.40 9.11
CA ASP A 49 3.05 -12.80 10.24
C ASP A 49 3.57 -13.28 11.59
N THR A 50 3.86 -14.58 11.65
CA THR A 50 4.47 -15.21 12.82
C THR A 50 5.82 -14.57 13.12
N TRP A 51 6.67 -14.42 12.10
CA TRP A 51 8.00 -13.83 12.24
C TRP A 51 7.97 -12.33 12.52
N LYS A 52 7.07 -11.58 11.88
CA LYS A 52 6.87 -10.15 12.14
C LYS A 52 6.48 -9.92 13.60
N THR A 53 5.55 -10.74 14.12
CA THR A 53 5.10 -10.65 15.52
C THR A 53 6.22 -11.00 16.50
N LEU A 54 6.94 -12.10 16.23
CA LEU A 54 8.06 -12.54 17.06
C LEU A 54 9.18 -11.50 17.09
N SER A 55 9.59 -11.00 15.92
CA SER A 55 10.64 -9.99 15.79
C SER A 55 10.27 -8.68 16.47
N SER A 56 9.02 -8.21 16.29
CA SER A 56 8.54 -6.97 16.94
C SER A 56 8.50 -7.09 18.47
N THR A 57 8.19 -8.27 18.99
CA THR A 57 8.16 -8.52 20.45
C THR A 57 9.57 -8.61 21.03
N LYS A 58 10.46 -9.30 20.32
CA LYS A 58 11.81 -9.61 20.78
C LYS A 58 12.77 -8.42 20.65
N HIS A 59 12.59 -7.58 19.64
CA HIS A 59 13.50 -6.49 19.27
C HIS A 59 12.82 -5.12 19.20
N ALA A 60 11.79 -4.89 20.02
CA ALA A 60 10.95 -3.69 19.99
C ALA A 60 11.72 -2.35 20.02
N GLU A 61 12.86 -2.30 20.72
CA GLU A 61 13.67 -1.10 20.89
C GLU A 61 14.76 -0.92 19.83
N ARG A 62 14.97 -1.93 18.96
CA ARG A 62 16.04 -1.91 17.97
C ARG A 62 15.53 -1.38 16.63
N GLN A 63 16.34 -0.54 16.00
CA GLN A 63 16.03 0.00 14.69
C GLN A 63 16.41 -0.99 13.59
N ILE A 64 15.45 -1.30 12.71
CA ILE A 64 15.67 -2.04 11.46
C ILE A 64 16.10 -1.11 10.34
N SER A 65 16.73 -1.67 9.29
CA SER A 65 17.20 -0.89 8.13
C SER A 65 16.05 -0.21 7.38
N ARG A 66 16.35 0.90 6.68
CA ARG A 66 15.37 1.61 5.85
C ARG A 66 14.81 0.72 4.72
N ASP A 67 15.66 -0.11 4.15
CA ASP A 67 15.27 -1.07 3.13
C ASP A 67 14.24 -2.09 3.67
N LEU A 68 14.49 -2.68 4.84
CA LEU A 68 13.53 -3.57 5.48
C LEU A 68 12.24 -2.85 5.87
N GLN A 69 12.32 -1.60 6.33
CA GLN A 69 11.11 -0.78 6.59
C GLN A 69 10.28 -0.59 5.31
N ALA A 70 10.93 -0.32 4.18
CA ALA A 70 10.27 -0.18 2.88
C ALA A 70 9.60 -1.50 2.45
N LYS A 71 10.30 -2.64 2.58
CA LYS A 71 9.73 -3.98 2.32
C LYS A 71 8.54 -4.29 3.22
N LEU A 72 8.63 -4.00 4.52
CA LEU A 72 7.53 -4.20 5.46
C LEU A 72 6.29 -3.34 5.13
N GLN A 73 6.48 -2.15 4.59
CA GLN A 73 5.34 -1.37 4.08
C GLN A 73 4.84 -1.90 2.73
N LEU A 74 5.76 -2.33 1.85
CA LEU A 74 5.42 -2.88 0.55
C LEU A 74 4.54 -4.12 0.68
N ILE A 75 4.86 -5.05 1.60
CA ILE A 75 4.01 -6.21 1.87
C ILE A 75 2.65 -5.81 2.43
N THR A 76 2.58 -4.80 3.30
CA THR A 76 1.30 -4.30 3.82
C THR A 76 0.42 -3.79 2.68
N VAL A 77 0.95 -2.94 1.81
CA VAL A 77 0.22 -2.44 0.64
C VAL A 77 -0.15 -3.57 -0.33
N ALA A 78 0.79 -4.47 -0.64
CA ALA A 78 0.57 -5.57 -1.57
C ALA A 78 -0.53 -6.51 -1.09
N VAL A 79 -0.51 -6.90 0.19
CA VAL A 79 -1.54 -7.77 0.76
C VAL A 79 -2.90 -7.07 0.81
N LEU A 80 -2.95 -5.82 1.30
CA LEU A 80 -4.20 -5.05 1.33
C LEU A 80 -4.80 -4.93 -0.07
N PHE A 81 -3.98 -4.63 -1.08
CA PHE A 81 -4.40 -4.46 -2.46
C PHE A 81 -4.85 -5.77 -3.11
N VAL A 82 -4.04 -6.84 -3.03
CA VAL A 82 -4.33 -8.12 -3.70
C VAL A 82 -5.54 -8.83 -3.10
N TYR A 83 -5.73 -8.72 -1.78
CA TYR A 83 -6.81 -9.40 -1.07
C TYR A 83 -8.06 -8.54 -0.90
N ARG A 84 -8.10 -7.30 -1.41
CA ARG A 84 -9.22 -6.36 -1.20
C ARG A 84 -10.57 -6.88 -1.66
N PHE A 85 -10.59 -7.74 -2.66
CA PHE A 85 -11.77 -8.36 -3.25
C PHE A 85 -12.08 -9.77 -2.75
N ARG A 86 -11.31 -10.27 -1.79
CA ARG A 86 -11.34 -11.69 -1.40
C ARG A 86 -11.98 -11.88 -0.03
N LYS A 87 -12.55 -13.06 0.22
CA LYS A 87 -12.91 -13.56 1.55
C LYS A 87 -11.63 -13.85 2.35
N SER A 88 -10.89 -12.81 2.71
CA SER A 88 -9.64 -13.00 3.44
C SER A 88 -9.91 -13.20 4.94
N LYS A 89 -9.14 -14.09 5.57
CA LYS A 89 -8.97 -14.13 7.04
C LYS A 89 -7.96 -13.08 7.53
N TRP A 90 -7.32 -12.37 6.59
CA TRP A 90 -6.34 -11.33 6.87
C TRP A 90 -7.08 -10.06 7.28
N SER A 91 -7.45 -10.00 8.56
CA SER A 91 -8.15 -8.86 9.15
C SER A 91 -7.20 -7.66 9.24
N ALA A 92 -7.26 -6.75 8.26
CA ALA A 92 -6.86 -5.38 8.53
C ALA A 92 -7.75 -4.82 9.66
N PRO A 93 -7.23 -3.96 10.55
CA PRO A 93 -8.04 -3.25 11.52
C PRO A 93 -9.10 -2.43 10.77
N ARG A 94 -10.36 -2.86 10.82
CA ARG A 94 -11.45 -2.15 10.15
C ARG A 94 -11.87 -0.95 11.03
N PRO A 95 -11.98 0.26 10.48
CA PRO A 95 -12.76 1.29 11.14
C PRO A 95 -14.22 0.82 11.21
N GLN A 96 -14.81 0.84 12.41
CA GLN A 96 -16.26 0.59 12.59
C GLN A 96 -17.03 1.60 11.72
N ARG A 97 -17.69 1.14 10.66
CA ARG A 97 -18.69 1.93 9.96
C ARG A 97 -20.01 1.74 10.67
N ASP A 98 -20.66 2.85 11.03
CA ASP A 98 -22.02 2.84 11.55
C ASP A 98 -22.97 2.27 10.50
N GLU A 99 -23.55 1.10 10.79
CA GLU A 99 -24.57 0.47 9.96
C GLU A 99 -25.90 1.23 10.09
N GLN A 100 -26.09 2.28 9.31
CA GLN A 100 -27.43 2.83 9.06
C GLN A 100 -28.06 2.10 7.87
N HIS A 101 -28.86 1.09 8.19
CA HIS A 101 -29.74 0.37 7.28
C HIS A 101 -30.88 1.29 6.82
N GLY A 102 -30.97 1.54 5.50
CA GLY A 102 -32.10 2.21 4.87
C GLY A 102 -32.25 1.79 3.40
N ASP A 103 -33.43 1.27 3.08
CA ASP A 103 -34.03 0.95 1.78
C ASP A 103 -33.47 -0.20 0.91
N THR A 104 -34.33 -1.20 0.71
CA THR A 104 -34.11 -2.49 0.03
C THR A 104 -34.30 -2.46 -1.49
N ALA A 105 -34.64 -1.31 -2.10
CA ALA A 105 -34.90 -1.21 -3.55
C ALA A 105 -33.69 -0.78 -4.39
N SER A 106 -32.70 -0.11 -3.78
CA SER A 106 -31.43 0.32 -4.40
C SER A 106 -30.34 -0.76 -4.34
N VAL A 107 -30.53 -1.80 -3.53
CA VAL A 107 -29.52 -2.84 -3.25
C VAL A 107 -29.25 -3.74 -4.46
N GLU A 108 -30.23 -4.01 -5.32
CA GLU A 108 -30.08 -4.97 -6.44
C GLU A 108 -29.29 -4.40 -7.63
N VAL A 109 -29.43 -3.10 -7.94
CA VAL A 109 -28.69 -2.45 -9.04
C VAL A 109 -27.22 -2.26 -8.64
N GLU A 110 -26.97 -1.87 -7.39
CA GLU A 110 -25.63 -1.58 -6.88
C GLU A 110 -24.75 -2.83 -6.69
N ASP A 111 -25.34 -4.00 -6.45
CA ASP A 111 -24.58 -5.26 -6.38
C ASP A 111 -24.14 -5.73 -7.78
N THR A 112 -24.85 -5.31 -8.84
CA THR A 112 -24.48 -5.65 -10.22
C THR A 112 -23.15 -5.04 -10.62
N ASP A 113 -22.92 -3.75 -10.29
CA ASP A 113 -21.67 -3.05 -10.60
C ASP A 113 -20.47 -3.65 -9.84
N PHE A 114 -20.69 -4.08 -8.60
CA PHE A 114 -19.69 -4.80 -7.82
C PHE A 114 -19.33 -6.15 -8.46
N GLN A 115 -20.33 -6.94 -8.90
CA GLN A 115 -20.07 -8.20 -9.59
C GLN A 115 -19.37 -8.00 -10.95
N VAL A 116 -19.73 -6.94 -11.69
CA VAL A 116 -19.05 -6.55 -12.93
C VAL A 116 -17.59 -6.20 -12.64
N LEU A 117 -17.31 -5.44 -11.57
CA LEU A 117 -15.94 -5.14 -11.15
C LEU A 117 -15.16 -6.43 -10.85
N LEU A 118 -15.71 -7.34 -10.05
CA LEU A 118 -15.06 -8.60 -9.68
C LEU A 118 -14.74 -9.49 -10.91
N ASN A 119 -15.61 -9.45 -11.93
CA ASN A 119 -15.36 -10.11 -13.21
C ASN A 119 -14.25 -9.42 -13.98
N ASN A 120 -14.30 -8.09 -14.08
CA ASN A 120 -13.31 -7.29 -14.80
C ASN A 120 -11.91 -7.42 -14.20
N VAL A 121 -11.80 -7.57 -12.87
CA VAL A 121 -10.51 -7.75 -12.18
C VAL A 121 -10.12 -9.23 -12.03
N GLU A 122 -10.80 -10.15 -12.72
CA GLU A 122 -10.46 -11.58 -12.80
C GLU A 122 -10.28 -12.28 -11.45
N ILE A 123 -11.11 -11.94 -10.45
CA ILE A 123 -11.04 -12.61 -9.14
C ILE A 123 -11.69 -13.99 -9.24
N PRO A 124 -11.03 -15.08 -8.79
CA PRO A 124 -11.61 -16.43 -8.79
C PRO A 124 -12.92 -16.49 -7.98
N LEU A 125 -13.96 -17.09 -8.56
CA LEU A 125 -15.32 -17.14 -7.99
C LEU A 125 -15.37 -17.64 -6.54
N GLN A 126 -14.52 -18.61 -6.21
CA GLN A 126 -14.47 -19.24 -4.89
C GLN A 126 -13.90 -18.29 -3.82
N GLU A 127 -13.02 -17.37 -4.22
CA GLU A 127 -12.32 -16.45 -3.33
C GLU A 127 -13.02 -15.10 -3.20
N ARG A 128 -13.95 -14.73 -4.10
CA ARG A 128 -14.64 -13.43 -4.12
C ARG A 128 -15.34 -13.09 -2.82
N ALA A 129 -15.17 -11.87 -2.33
CA ALA A 129 -16.01 -11.30 -1.28
C ALA A 129 -17.50 -11.48 -1.60
N ALA A 130 -18.33 -11.75 -0.58
CA ALA A 130 -19.75 -12.04 -0.81
C ALA A 130 -20.54 -10.77 -1.19
N ASP A 131 -20.07 -9.62 -0.72
CA ASP A 131 -20.67 -8.31 -0.96
C ASP A 131 -19.59 -7.22 -0.91
N ARG A 132 -19.94 -6.01 -1.35
CA ARG A 132 -19.05 -4.84 -1.35
C ARG A 132 -18.67 -4.34 0.06
N TYR A 133 -19.39 -4.70 1.11
CA TYR A 133 -19.06 -4.29 2.50
C TYR A 133 -17.92 -5.13 3.09
N GLN A 134 -17.67 -6.30 2.51
CA GLN A 134 -16.49 -7.13 2.83
C GLN A 134 -15.24 -6.68 2.07
N MET A 135 -15.40 -5.85 1.04
CA MET A 135 -14.30 -5.30 0.26
C MET A 135 -13.55 -4.21 1.03
N THR A 136 -12.23 -4.22 0.96
CA THR A 136 -11.40 -3.09 1.41
C THR A 136 -11.32 -2.06 0.29
N SER A 137 -11.76 -0.82 0.51
CA SER A 137 -11.72 0.17 -0.57
C SER A 137 -10.31 0.69 -0.81
N LEU A 138 -10.02 1.14 -2.04
CA LEU A 138 -8.78 1.84 -2.35
C LEU A 138 -8.61 3.08 -1.48
N LEU A 139 -9.70 3.76 -1.12
CA LEU A 139 -9.65 4.89 -0.21
C LEU A 139 -9.13 4.49 1.19
N ASP A 140 -9.49 3.30 1.66
CA ASP A 140 -8.98 2.76 2.95
C ASP A 140 -7.50 2.35 2.86
N ILE A 141 -7.02 1.91 1.69
CA ILE A 141 -5.62 1.52 1.44
C ILE A 141 -4.73 2.74 1.20
N LEU A 142 -5.31 3.85 0.74
CA LEU A 142 -4.60 5.05 0.33
C LEU A 142 -3.58 5.53 1.37
N PRO A 143 -3.86 5.65 2.68
CA PRO A 143 -2.87 6.10 3.66
C PRO A 143 -1.59 5.25 3.68
N ASP A 144 -1.72 3.92 3.61
CA ASP A 144 -0.58 3.00 3.56
C ASP A 144 0.20 3.14 2.25
N PHE A 145 -0.51 3.38 1.14
CA PHE A 145 0.10 3.66 -0.16
C PHE A 145 0.88 4.97 -0.18
N LYS A 146 0.32 6.03 0.43
CA LYS A 146 0.97 7.34 0.61
C LYS A 146 2.25 7.19 1.41
N LYS A 147 2.19 6.44 2.51
CA LYS A 147 3.35 6.14 3.35
C LYS A 147 4.43 5.38 2.57
N LEU A 148 4.06 4.37 1.79
CA LEU A 148 4.98 3.64 0.92
C LEU A 148 5.70 4.59 -0.05
N CYS A 149 4.95 5.42 -0.78
CA CYS A 149 5.52 6.39 -1.70
C CYS A 149 6.49 7.38 -1.02
N ALA A 150 6.17 7.84 0.19
CA ALA A 150 7.06 8.71 0.96
C ALA A 150 8.39 8.02 1.31
N MET A 151 8.36 6.73 1.69
CA MET A 151 9.58 5.95 1.99
C MET A 151 10.41 5.67 0.74
N LEU A 152 9.75 5.44 -0.40
CA LEU A 152 10.40 5.15 -1.67
C LEU A 152 10.95 6.38 -2.38
N SER A 153 10.70 7.61 -1.90
CA SER A 153 11.18 8.85 -2.53
C SER A 153 12.71 8.96 -2.67
N ASN A 154 13.47 8.13 -1.94
CA ASN A 154 14.93 8.03 -2.05
C ASN A 154 15.39 6.92 -3.00
N ILE A 155 14.48 6.04 -3.44
CA ILE A 155 14.74 4.87 -4.28
C ILE A 155 14.20 5.13 -5.69
N LEU A 156 12.93 5.56 -5.75
CA LEU A 156 12.28 6.02 -6.97
C LEU A 156 12.43 7.52 -7.15
N SER A 157 12.28 7.99 -8.39
CA SER A 157 12.19 9.43 -8.63
C SER A 157 10.97 10.02 -7.92
N PRO A 158 11.07 11.22 -7.31
CA PRO A 158 9.93 11.87 -6.66
C PRO A 158 8.73 12.04 -7.60
N GLU A 159 8.98 12.32 -8.88
CA GLU A 159 7.96 12.46 -9.92
C GLU A 159 7.20 11.15 -10.14
N THR A 160 7.91 10.01 -10.20
CA THR A 160 7.29 8.68 -10.31
C THR A 160 6.34 8.41 -9.13
N CYS A 161 6.80 8.67 -7.90
CA CYS A 161 5.98 8.49 -6.70
C CYS A 161 4.73 9.39 -6.72
N MET A 162 4.87 10.65 -7.16
CA MET A 162 3.75 11.59 -7.26
C MET A 162 2.71 11.17 -8.28
N HIS A 163 3.12 10.71 -9.46
CA HIS A 163 2.19 10.22 -10.47
C HIS A 163 1.49 8.94 -10.05
N LEU A 164 2.22 8.03 -9.40
CA LEU A 164 1.66 6.78 -8.91
C LEU A 164 0.61 7.04 -7.81
N ALA A 165 0.93 7.94 -6.88
CA ALA A 165 0.03 8.43 -5.85
C ALA A 165 -1.25 9.06 -6.43
N ALA A 166 -1.10 9.99 -7.39
CA ALA A 166 -2.22 10.69 -7.99
C ALA A 166 -3.15 9.74 -8.77
N ARG A 167 -2.58 8.75 -9.47
CA ARG A 167 -3.37 7.67 -10.09
C ARG A 167 -4.13 6.85 -9.06
N PHE A 168 -3.49 6.52 -7.94
CA PHE A 168 -4.15 5.79 -6.86
C PHE A 168 -5.33 6.57 -6.30
N MET A 169 -5.16 7.86 -6.02
CA MET A 169 -6.24 8.76 -5.56
C MET A 169 -7.38 8.87 -6.57
N LEU A 170 -7.06 9.07 -7.85
CA LEU A 170 -8.03 9.11 -8.93
C LEU A 170 -8.87 7.83 -8.90
N GLN A 171 -8.23 6.67 -8.89
CA GLN A 171 -8.94 5.40 -8.85
C GLN A 171 -9.73 5.21 -7.56
N SER A 172 -9.23 5.69 -6.41
CA SER A 172 -9.99 5.67 -5.15
C SER A 172 -11.31 6.39 -5.28
N VAL A 173 -11.33 7.60 -5.88
CA VAL A 173 -12.57 8.35 -6.11
C VAL A 173 -13.50 7.62 -7.07
N LEU A 174 -12.98 7.13 -8.20
CA LEU A 174 -13.78 6.41 -9.19
C LEU A 174 -14.42 5.15 -8.60
N GLU A 175 -13.68 4.44 -7.74
CA GLU A 175 -14.21 3.26 -7.04
C GLU A 175 -15.31 3.61 -6.05
N GLN A 176 -15.19 4.72 -5.31
CA GLN A 176 -16.25 5.17 -4.41
C GLN A 176 -17.56 5.39 -5.17
N HIS A 177 -17.50 5.94 -6.38
CA HIS A 177 -18.67 6.09 -7.22
C HIS A 177 -19.17 4.75 -7.77
N VAL A 178 -18.31 3.99 -8.47
CA VAL A 178 -18.71 2.78 -9.22
C VAL A 178 -19.18 1.64 -8.31
N VAL A 179 -18.55 1.46 -7.14
CA VAL A 179 -18.84 0.32 -6.25
C VAL A 179 -19.79 0.69 -5.12
N PHE A 180 -19.61 1.89 -4.57
CA PHE A 180 -20.30 2.32 -3.36
C PHE A 180 -21.39 3.35 -3.62
N GLY A 181 -21.58 3.81 -4.86
CA GLY A 181 -22.57 4.84 -5.21
C GLY A 181 -22.27 6.20 -4.58
N LYS A 182 -21.03 6.43 -4.11
CA LYS A 182 -20.64 7.63 -3.37
C LYS A 182 -19.83 8.58 -4.24
N VAL A 183 -20.35 9.78 -4.41
CA VAL A 183 -19.62 10.88 -5.06
C VAL A 183 -19.98 12.20 -4.39
N SER A 184 -18.96 12.94 -3.96
CA SER A 184 -19.11 14.31 -3.46
C SER A 184 -17.83 15.09 -3.69
N THR A 185 -17.93 16.42 -3.75
CA THR A 185 -16.77 17.31 -3.83
C THR A 185 -15.85 17.12 -2.64
N ASP A 186 -16.42 17.00 -1.43
CA ASP A 186 -15.67 16.77 -0.19
C ASP A 186 -14.84 15.48 -0.27
N LEU A 187 -15.41 14.39 -0.80
CA LEU A 187 -14.69 13.12 -0.96
C LEU A 187 -13.51 13.25 -1.94
N ILE A 188 -13.67 14.03 -3.01
CA ILE A 188 -12.60 14.33 -3.97
C ILE A 188 -11.51 15.13 -3.27
N GLU A 189 -11.86 16.22 -2.58
CA GLU A 189 -10.90 17.06 -1.88
C GLU A 189 -10.13 16.30 -0.80
N ASP A 190 -10.84 15.51 0.01
CA ASP A 190 -10.27 14.68 1.07
C ASP A 190 -9.30 13.63 0.51
N SER A 191 -9.66 12.97 -0.60
CA SER A 191 -8.80 11.99 -1.26
C SER A 191 -7.45 12.61 -1.68
N PHE A 192 -7.50 13.85 -2.18
CA PHE A 192 -6.36 14.60 -2.68
C PHE A 192 -5.68 15.50 -1.64
N SER A 193 -6.11 15.48 -0.38
CA SER A 193 -5.55 16.30 0.73
C SER A 193 -4.11 15.96 1.14
N TRP A 194 -3.38 15.14 0.35
CA TRP A 194 -2.03 14.72 0.69
C TRP A 194 -1.02 15.87 0.51
N GLN A 195 -0.45 16.34 1.62
CA GLN A 195 0.58 17.39 1.72
C GLN A 195 0.13 18.81 1.32
N SER A 196 0.90 19.81 1.75
CA SER A 196 0.57 21.24 1.58
C SER A 196 0.67 21.69 0.12
N ALA A 197 -0.07 22.76 -0.21
CA ALA A 197 -0.16 23.31 -1.57
C ALA A 197 1.19 23.80 -2.15
N ASP A 198 2.18 24.07 -1.29
CA ASP A 198 3.52 24.54 -1.68
C ASP A 198 4.50 23.42 -2.04
N HIS A 199 4.02 22.17 -2.11
CA HIS A 199 4.84 21.02 -2.47
C HIS A 199 5.09 20.99 -4.00
N PRO A 200 6.24 20.49 -4.49
CA PRO A 200 6.52 20.28 -5.93
C PRO A 200 5.45 19.44 -6.68
N TRP A 201 4.61 18.77 -5.91
CA TRP A 201 3.50 17.96 -6.39
C TRP A 201 2.26 18.77 -6.82
N SER A 202 2.17 20.07 -6.50
CA SER A 202 0.97 20.87 -6.80
C SER A 202 0.49 20.74 -8.25
N ASN A 203 1.42 20.75 -9.22
CA ASN A 203 1.10 20.60 -10.65
C ASN A 203 0.48 19.24 -11.00
N VAL A 204 1.08 18.13 -10.55
CA VAL A 204 0.54 16.79 -10.85
C VAL A 204 -0.79 16.61 -10.12
N ARG A 205 -0.90 17.04 -8.86
CA ARG A 205 -2.15 17.01 -8.11
C ARG A 205 -3.26 17.77 -8.84
N SER A 206 -3.00 19.01 -9.26
CA SER A 206 -3.96 19.83 -10.00
C SER A 206 -4.36 19.20 -11.33
N SER A 207 -3.41 18.56 -12.03
CA SER A 207 -3.68 17.88 -13.31
C SER A 207 -4.66 16.71 -13.13
N TYR A 208 -4.52 15.92 -12.06
CA TYR A 208 -5.42 14.80 -11.77
C TYR A 208 -6.76 15.26 -11.18
N LEU A 209 -6.76 16.31 -10.36
CA LEU A 209 -8.00 16.93 -9.86
C LEU A 209 -8.85 17.49 -11.00
N ALA A 210 -8.22 18.11 -12.00
CA ALA A 210 -8.92 18.65 -13.17
C ALA A 210 -9.65 17.56 -13.97
N ILE A 211 -9.19 16.29 -13.93
CA ILE A 211 -9.91 15.17 -14.57
C ILE A 211 -11.24 14.91 -13.86
N LEU A 212 -11.27 15.02 -12.53
CA LEU A 212 -12.44 14.75 -11.70
C LEU A 212 -13.43 15.92 -11.65
N GLN A 213 -12.99 17.13 -11.99
CA GLN A 213 -13.85 18.30 -12.04
C GLN A 213 -14.65 18.31 -13.35
N PRO A 214 -15.98 18.48 -13.29
CA PRO A 214 -16.77 18.67 -14.50
C PRO A 214 -16.37 20.00 -15.17
N PRO A 215 -16.49 20.08 -16.51
CA PRO A 215 -16.38 21.37 -17.19
C PRO A 215 -17.37 22.38 -16.61
N ALA A 216 -17.04 23.68 -16.63
CA ALA A 216 -17.89 24.76 -16.08
C ALA A 216 -19.34 24.74 -16.61
N GLU A 217 -19.55 24.20 -17.81
CA GLU A 217 -20.86 24.07 -18.45
C GLU A 217 -21.70 22.88 -17.91
N GLU A 218 -21.10 21.96 -17.17
CA GLU A 218 -21.71 20.72 -16.66
C GLU A 218 -21.60 20.55 -15.12
N GLU A 219 -21.27 21.62 -14.37
CA GLU A 219 -21.07 21.58 -12.91
C GLU A 219 -22.22 20.92 -12.12
N SER A 220 -23.45 21.00 -12.64
CA SER A 220 -24.64 20.37 -12.04
C SER A 220 -24.73 18.85 -12.21
N ARG A 221 -23.77 18.20 -12.89
CA ARG A 221 -23.80 16.76 -13.22
C ARG A 221 -22.51 16.04 -12.85
N LEU A 222 -21.99 16.29 -11.64
CA LEU A 222 -20.79 15.63 -11.11
C LEU A 222 -20.86 14.10 -11.27
N GLU A 223 -21.97 13.47 -10.89
CA GLU A 223 -22.12 12.02 -10.98
C GLU A 223 -22.00 11.48 -12.42
N ALA A 224 -22.69 12.09 -13.38
CA ALA A 224 -22.60 11.69 -14.78
C ALA A 224 -21.21 11.95 -15.36
N HIS A 225 -20.52 13.00 -14.90
CA HIS A 225 -19.13 13.25 -15.27
C HIS A 225 -18.21 12.14 -14.75
N ILE A 226 -18.30 11.80 -13.46
CA ILE A 226 -17.49 10.74 -12.84
C ILE A 226 -17.77 9.39 -13.51
N ALA A 227 -19.02 9.08 -13.87
CA ALA A 227 -19.35 7.86 -14.61
C ALA A 227 -18.63 7.78 -15.97
N ARG A 228 -18.53 8.90 -16.71
CA ARG A 228 -17.77 8.95 -17.97
C ARG A 228 -16.26 8.83 -17.74
N VAL A 229 -15.74 9.46 -16.69
CA VAL A 229 -14.32 9.35 -16.32
C VAL A 229 -13.99 7.91 -15.96
N ALA A 230 -14.85 7.22 -15.19
CA ALA A 230 -14.65 5.82 -14.83
C ALA A 230 -14.49 4.89 -16.04
N GLN A 231 -15.16 5.18 -17.16
CA GLN A 231 -14.99 4.43 -18.42
C GLN A 231 -13.62 4.64 -19.07
N GLN A 232 -12.97 5.78 -18.83
CA GLN A 232 -11.64 6.10 -19.35
C GLN A 232 -10.50 5.57 -18.48
N PHE A 233 -10.80 5.16 -17.24
CA PHE A 233 -9.83 4.63 -16.28
C PHE A 233 -10.30 3.26 -15.76
N PRO A 234 -10.21 2.20 -16.58
CA PRO A 234 -10.69 0.87 -16.20
C PRO A 234 -9.92 0.32 -14.99
N ALA A 235 -10.67 -0.24 -14.03
CA ALA A 235 -10.09 -0.80 -12.82
C ALA A 235 -9.07 -1.92 -13.09
N PHE A 236 -9.29 -2.73 -14.14
CA PHE A 236 -8.37 -3.79 -14.55
C PHE A 236 -6.99 -3.25 -14.96
N GLU A 237 -6.95 -2.19 -15.76
CA GLU A 237 -5.69 -1.57 -16.20
C GLU A 237 -4.95 -0.97 -15.01
N PHE A 238 -5.69 -0.32 -14.10
CA PHE A 238 -5.13 0.19 -12.86
C PHE A 238 -4.55 -0.93 -11.97
N GLU A 239 -5.28 -2.04 -11.80
CA GLU A 239 -4.83 -3.22 -11.06
C GLU A 239 -3.51 -3.76 -11.64
N ALA A 240 -3.47 -4.01 -12.95
CA ALA A 240 -2.28 -4.51 -13.62
C ALA A 240 -1.10 -3.54 -13.48
N MET A 241 -1.34 -2.23 -13.61
CA MET A 241 -0.32 -1.20 -13.41
C MET A 241 0.24 -1.23 -11.98
N ILE A 242 -0.62 -1.26 -10.96
CA ILE A 242 -0.16 -1.28 -9.55
C ILE A 242 0.64 -2.55 -9.28
N ILE A 243 0.17 -3.73 -9.71
CA ILE A 243 0.89 -4.99 -9.52
C ILE A 243 2.28 -4.96 -10.19
N ALA A 244 2.37 -4.44 -11.42
CA ALA A 244 3.65 -4.25 -12.08
C ALA A 244 4.57 -3.30 -11.30
N ARG A 245 4.05 -2.16 -10.82
CA ARG A 245 4.84 -1.19 -10.04
C ARG A 245 5.31 -1.74 -8.70
N LEU A 246 4.48 -2.50 -7.97
CA LEU A 246 4.88 -3.12 -6.72
C LEU A 246 6.00 -4.14 -6.95
N ARG A 247 6.00 -4.84 -8.09
CA ARG A 247 7.10 -5.75 -8.48
C ARG A 247 8.39 -4.98 -8.75
N GLU A 248 8.32 -3.95 -9.59
CA GLU A 248 9.49 -3.10 -9.90
C GLU A 248 10.09 -2.50 -8.63
N ILE A 249 9.25 -2.04 -7.68
CA ILE A 249 9.71 -1.55 -6.38
C ILE A 249 10.49 -2.63 -5.62
N LEU A 250 10.01 -3.87 -5.60
CA LEU A 250 10.71 -4.96 -4.95
C LEU A 250 12.08 -5.23 -5.62
N ASP A 251 12.13 -5.15 -6.94
CA ASP A 251 13.35 -5.39 -7.72
C ASP A 251 14.42 -4.28 -7.52
N GLU A 252 13.99 -3.05 -7.21
CA GLU A 252 14.88 -1.92 -6.88
C GLU A 252 15.37 -1.94 -5.41
N LEU A 253 14.71 -2.69 -4.54
CA LEU A 253 15.12 -2.86 -3.14
C LEU A 253 16.26 -3.87 -3.01
N GLU A 254 17.01 -3.81 -1.90
CA GLU A 254 18.17 -4.69 -1.72
C GLU A 254 17.74 -6.15 -1.70
N THR A 255 18.35 -7.00 -2.53
CA THR A 255 18.08 -8.44 -2.49
C THR A 255 18.54 -9.04 -1.15
N PRO A 256 17.66 -9.72 -0.38
CA PRO A 256 18.02 -10.27 0.91
C PRO A 256 19.18 -11.25 0.82
N MET A 257 20.05 -11.25 1.83
CA MET A 257 21.22 -12.13 1.86
C MET A 257 20.86 -13.61 1.74
N LEU A 258 19.79 -14.05 2.40
CA LEU A 258 19.37 -15.45 2.32
C LEU A 258 18.87 -15.84 0.92
N VAL A 259 18.35 -14.89 0.13
CA VAL A 259 18.04 -15.13 -1.29
C VAL A 259 19.34 -15.31 -2.08
N LYS A 260 20.34 -14.45 -1.86
CA LYS A 260 21.66 -14.56 -2.52
C LYS A 260 22.35 -15.89 -2.20
N LEU A 261 22.18 -16.40 -0.98
CA LEU A 261 22.66 -17.73 -0.56
C LEU A 261 21.93 -18.84 -1.31
N GLU A 262 20.59 -18.80 -1.35
CA GLU A 262 19.75 -19.78 -2.04
C GLU A 262 20.06 -19.87 -3.54
N THR A 263 20.33 -18.73 -4.19
CA THR A 263 20.59 -18.65 -5.64
C THR A 263 22.06 -18.83 -6.02
N GLY A 264 22.96 -19.01 -5.05
CA GLY A 264 24.40 -19.11 -5.29
C GLY A 264 25.06 -17.81 -5.77
N GLN A 265 24.41 -16.66 -5.55
CA GLN A 265 24.87 -15.33 -5.96
C GLN A 265 25.73 -14.61 -4.90
N LEU A 266 26.35 -15.37 -3.98
CA LEU A 266 27.10 -14.76 -2.88
C LEU A 266 28.37 -14.02 -3.33
N GLY A 267 28.94 -14.32 -4.49
CA GLY A 267 30.14 -13.64 -5.01
C GLY A 267 31.30 -13.55 -4.00
N ASP A 268 32.05 -12.45 -4.05
CA ASP A 268 33.11 -12.08 -3.08
C ASP A 268 32.51 -11.40 -1.82
N TRP A 269 31.56 -12.07 -1.17
CA TRP A 269 30.90 -11.52 0.01
C TRP A 269 31.88 -11.29 1.17
N ASP A 270 31.94 -10.05 1.66
CA ASP A 270 32.67 -9.67 2.87
C ASP A 270 31.72 -9.69 4.08
N PRO A 271 31.96 -10.56 5.09
CA PRO A 271 31.16 -10.62 6.31
C PRO A 271 31.06 -9.28 7.07
N SER A 272 32.01 -8.37 6.85
CA SER A 272 32.03 -7.07 7.51
C SER A 272 31.10 -6.02 6.89
N SER A 273 30.61 -6.24 5.66
CA SER A 273 29.62 -5.36 5.02
C SER A 273 28.23 -5.46 5.66
N PHE A 274 27.99 -6.51 6.44
CA PHE A 274 26.71 -6.77 7.12
C PHE A 274 26.46 -5.89 8.34
N ARG A 275 27.48 -5.13 8.81
CA ARG A 275 27.29 -4.17 9.91
C ARG A 275 26.39 -3.04 9.44
N LEU A 276 25.08 -3.20 9.65
CA LEU A 276 23.96 -2.25 9.46
C LEU A 276 24.43 -0.83 9.09
N SER A 277 24.88 -0.64 7.86
CA SER A 277 25.59 0.56 7.43
C SER A 277 24.65 1.74 7.13
N ASN A 278 23.40 1.65 7.58
CA ASN A 278 22.34 2.64 7.33
C ASN A 278 21.54 3.04 8.58
N ILE A 279 22.08 2.85 9.80
CA ILE A 279 21.58 3.58 10.97
C ILE A 279 22.10 5.02 10.83
N GLY A 280 21.26 5.93 10.33
CA GLY A 280 21.61 7.34 10.17
C GLY A 280 22.09 7.98 11.49
N PRO A 281 22.90 9.05 11.43
CA PRO A 281 23.48 9.65 12.62
C PRO A 281 22.39 10.15 13.58
N LEU A 282 22.53 9.81 14.86
CA LEU A 282 21.80 10.42 15.97
C LEU A 282 22.05 11.93 15.95
N THR A 283 21.04 12.72 15.56
CA THR A 283 21.04 14.16 15.79
C THR A 283 20.91 14.42 17.29
N GLN A 284 22.04 14.69 17.94
CA GLN A 284 22.09 15.37 19.22
C GLN A 284 21.65 16.84 19.03
N LEU A 285 20.41 17.13 19.39
CA LEU A 285 19.87 18.45 19.75
C LEU A 285 18.82 18.10 20.83
N GLN A 286 18.83 18.58 22.07
CA GLN A 286 19.20 19.90 22.56
C GLN A 286 19.29 19.79 24.10
N ARG A 287 20.50 19.91 24.67
CA ARG A 287 20.69 20.24 26.08
C ARG A 287 20.91 21.75 26.10
N GLU A 288 19.87 22.51 26.36
CA GLU A 288 19.94 23.89 26.89
C GLU A 288 18.54 24.46 27.04
N SER A 289 17.99 24.40 28.26
CA SER A 289 17.40 25.57 28.94
C SER A 289 16.75 25.16 30.26
N SER A 290 16.86 26.06 31.24
CA SER A 290 16.13 26.12 32.51
C SER A 290 16.85 25.58 33.76
N THR A 291 17.72 26.39 34.35
CA THR A 291 17.60 26.76 35.77
C THR A 291 18.48 27.97 36.11
N SER A 292 18.00 29.14 35.74
CA SER A 292 18.31 30.40 36.43
C SER A 292 17.00 30.92 37.02
N ARG A 293 16.82 30.74 38.32
CA ARG A 293 15.90 31.53 39.15
C ARG A 293 16.65 31.89 40.43
N GLN A 294 17.34 33.02 40.38
CA GLN A 294 17.32 33.94 41.50
C GLN A 294 15.96 34.62 41.48
N ASP A 295 15.29 34.67 42.63
CA ASP A 295 14.70 35.91 43.12
C ASP A 295 14.46 35.79 44.62
N SER A 296 15.05 36.77 45.32
CA SER A 296 14.84 37.08 46.72
C SER A 296 13.53 37.81 46.92
N CYS A 297 12.76 37.40 47.93
CA CYS A 297 12.10 38.29 48.90
C CYS A 297 11.74 37.45 50.13
#